data_AF-A0A8T3ZNR7-F1
#
_entry.id   AF-A0A8T3ZNR7-F1
#
_cell.length_a   1.000
_cell.length_b   1.000
_cell.length_c   1.000
_cell.angle_alpha   90.00
_cell.angle_beta   90.00
_cell.angle_gamma   90.00
#
_symmetry.space_group_name_H-M   'P 1'
#
loop_
_entity.id
_entity.type
_entity.pdbx_description
1 polymer ?
#
loop_
_entity_poly.entity_id
_entity_poly.type
_entity_poly.pdbx_seq_one_letter_code
_entity_poly.pdbx_strand_id
1 'polypeptide(L)'
;MKKITLMIGMLLMLISTALAQVELDVSVAEKFCTDSDGGLNVWSGGIATTEKGNDVDDCDGASSNLKEFTCEDDKSKVNTENCDTYDAICVSAGDETVADYCACPQGWTFSARDGKCVEGDVVVPEFGLLGGIAATLAAGLFIAGIRKR
;
A
#
# COMPACT_ATOMS: atom_id res chain seq x y z
N MET A 1 -63.94 -42.56 32.32
CA MET A 1 -63.62 -41.17 31.95
C MET A 1 -62.28 -40.67 32.55
N LYS A 2 -61.25 -41.52 32.66
CA LYS A 2 -59.94 -41.15 33.28
C LYS A 2 -58.74 -41.17 32.31
N LYS A 3 -58.93 -41.59 31.05
CA LYS A 3 -57.84 -41.78 30.07
C LYS A 3 -57.54 -40.55 29.20
N ILE A 4 -58.47 -39.59 29.10
CA ILE A 4 -58.35 -38.44 28.20
C ILE A 4 -57.49 -37.33 28.82
N THR A 5 -57.48 -37.20 30.14
CA THR A 5 -56.72 -36.15 30.85
C THR A 5 -55.20 -36.38 30.83
N LEU A 6 -54.75 -37.64 30.66
CA LEU A 6 -53.32 -37.96 30.67
C LEU A 6 -52.60 -37.65 29.34
N MET A 7 -53.31 -37.69 28.21
CA MET A 7 -52.70 -37.41 26.89
C MET A 7 -52.53 -35.91 26.61
N ILE A 8 -53.34 -35.05 27.24
CA ILE A 8 -53.24 -33.59 27.06
C ILE A 8 -52.05 -33.01 27.84
N GLY A 9 -51.74 -33.56 29.03
CA GLY A 9 -50.57 -33.14 29.82
C GLY A 9 -49.23 -33.49 29.17
N MET A 10 -49.17 -34.62 28.45
CA MET A 10 -47.94 -35.06 27.77
C MET A 10 -47.69 -34.31 26.46
N LEU A 11 -48.75 -33.83 25.79
CA LEU A 11 -48.64 -33.01 24.58
C LEU A 11 -48.17 -31.58 24.89
N LEU A 12 -48.53 -31.03 26.05
CA LEU A 12 -48.08 -29.70 26.49
C LEU A 12 -46.62 -29.67 26.97
N MET A 13 -46.08 -30.78 27.47
CA MET A 13 -44.64 -30.86 27.80
C MET A 13 -43.74 -31.02 26.56
N LEU A 14 -44.25 -31.54 25.44
CA LEU A 14 -43.48 -31.69 24.20
C LEU A 14 -43.43 -30.41 23.34
N ILE A 15 -44.31 -29.44 23.59
CA ILE A 15 -44.31 -28.15 22.87
C ILE A 15 -43.34 -27.14 23.53
N SER A 16 -42.87 -27.42 24.74
CA SER A 16 -41.95 -26.51 25.47
C SER A 16 -40.48 -26.63 25.03
N THR A 17 -40.11 -27.60 24.19
CA THR A 17 -38.73 -27.76 23.68
C THR A 17 -38.53 -27.18 22.27
N ALA A 18 -39.52 -26.46 21.72
CA ALA A 18 -39.46 -25.91 20.37
C ALA A 18 -39.10 -24.41 20.29
N LEU A 19 -38.78 -23.75 21.42
CA LEU A 19 -38.41 -22.33 21.45
C LEU A 19 -37.10 -22.11 22.23
N ALA A 20 -35.98 -22.60 21.68
CA ALA A 20 -34.66 -22.17 22.13
C ALA A 20 -33.61 -22.39 21.03
N GLN A 21 -33.89 -21.90 19.81
CA GLN A 21 -32.86 -21.73 18.79
C GLN A 21 -33.10 -20.39 18.10
N VAL A 22 -32.95 -19.31 18.88
CA VAL A 22 -32.58 -18.00 18.34
C VAL A 22 -31.11 -17.83 18.70
N GLU A 23 -30.24 -18.47 17.93
CA GLU A 23 -28.89 -17.95 17.76
C GLU A 23 -28.92 -17.26 16.40
N LEU A 24 -29.21 -15.96 16.46
CA LEU A 24 -28.88 -15.04 15.39
C LEU A 24 -27.37 -15.16 15.17
N ASP A 25 -26.97 -15.89 14.14
CA ASP A 25 -25.68 -15.69 13.48
C ASP A 25 -25.72 -14.29 12.87
N VAL A 26 -25.54 -13.28 13.72
CA VAL A 26 -25.02 -11.99 13.27
C VAL A 26 -23.57 -12.32 12.93
N SER A 27 -23.32 -12.70 11.67
CA SER A 27 -22.01 -12.47 11.10
C SER A 27 -21.84 -10.95 11.16
N VAL A 28 -21.23 -10.48 12.25
CA VAL A 28 -20.55 -9.20 12.22
C VAL A 28 -19.48 -9.45 11.17
N ALA A 29 -19.76 -9.12 9.92
CA ALA A 29 -18.71 -8.84 8.97
C ALA A 29 -17.87 -7.80 9.70
N GLU A 30 -16.72 -8.23 10.24
CA GLU A 30 -15.77 -7.32 10.81
C GLU A 30 -15.44 -6.37 9.67
N LYS A 31 -15.97 -5.16 9.78
CA LYS A 31 -15.71 -4.05 8.91
C LYS A 31 -14.20 -3.97 8.69
N PHE A 32 -13.74 -4.44 7.53
CA PHE A 32 -12.34 -4.75 7.28
C PHE A 32 -11.76 -3.82 6.23
N CYS A 33 -10.72 -3.11 6.63
CA CYS A 33 -9.80 -2.43 5.73
C CYS A 33 -8.38 -2.59 6.29
N THR A 34 -7.44 -3.00 5.46
CA THR A 34 -6.01 -3.02 5.80
C THR A 34 -5.21 -2.27 4.76
N ASP A 35 -4.23 -1.50 5.22
CA ASP A 35 -3.37 -0.66 4.41
C ASP A 35 -1.92 -1.14 4.56
N SER A 36 -1.25 -1.48 3.47
CA SER A 36 0.02 -2.21 3.51
C SER A 36 1.24 -1.34 3.88
N ASP A 37 1.15 -0.03 3.69
CA ASP A 37 2.23 0.94 3.95
C ASP A 37 1.96 1.84 5.18
N GLY A 38 0.74 1.77 5.74
CA GLY A 38 0.39 2.34 7.03
C GLY A 38 -0.18 3.75 6.98
N GLY A 39 -0.97 4.09 5.97
CA GLY A 39 -1.63 5.38 5.80
C GLY A 39 -0.99 6.15 4.65
N LEU A 40 -1.09 7.48 4.67
CA LEU A 40 -0.55 8.31 3.59
C LEU A 40 1.00 8.26 3.56
N ASN A 41 1.59 7.49 2.64
CA ASN A 41 3.01 7.27 2.48
C ASN A 41 3.45 7.21 1.00
N VAL A 42 3.53 8.39 0.40
CA VAL A 42 3.92 8.56 -1.01
C VAL A 42 5.27 7.99 -1.45
N TRP A 43 6.16 7.60 -0.51
CA TRP A 43 7.50 7.10 -0.81
C TRP A 43 7.60 5.57 -0.88
N SER A 44 6.52 4.87 -0.54
CA SER A 44 6.44 3.42 -0.56
C SER A 44 5.06 3.03 -1.03
N GLY A 45 4.94 2.41 -2.20
CA GLY A 45 3.64 2.06 -2.73
C GLY A 45 2.86 1.12 -1.80
N GLY A 46 1.58 1.42 -1.65
CA GLY A 46 0.61 0.76 -0.80
C GLY A 46 -0.54 0.09 -1.56
N ILE A 47 -1.21 -0.80 -0.84
CA ILE A 47 -2.42 -1.49 -1.26
C ILE A 47 -3.41 -1.41 -0.10
N ALA A 48 -4.54 -0.74 -0.34
CA ALA A 48 -5.69 -0.80 0.54
C ALA A 48 -6.55 -2.02 0.18
N THR A 49 -6.62 -3.00 1.07
CA THR A 49 -7.47 -4.19 0.92
C THR A 49 -8.74 -4.03 1.73
N THR A 50 -9.88 -4.18 1.08
CA THR A 50 -11.23 -4.18 1.68
C THR A 50 -11.98 -5.47 1.32
N GLU A 51 -13.19 -5.64 1.86
CA GLU A 51 -14.10 -6.72 1.42
C GLU A 51 -14.43 -6.69 -0.09
N LYS A 52 -14.29 -5.54 -0.75
CA LYS A 52 -14.57 -5.38 -2.18
C LYS A 52 -13.39 -5.74 -3.08
N GLY A 53 -12.20 -5.90 -2.51
CA GLY A 53 -10.96 -6.13 -3.24
C GLY A 53 -9.84 -5.19 -2.82
N ASN A 54 -8.82 -5.12 -3.68
CA ASN A 54 -7.64 -4.29 -3.50
C ASN A 54 -7.77 -3.02 -4.33
N ASP A 55 -7.48 -1.87 -3.71
CA ASP A 55 -7.12 -0.65 -4.41
C ASP A 55 -5.60 -0.46 -4.24
N VAL A 56 -4.91 -0.26 -5.35
CA VAL A 56 -3.44 -0.25 -5.45
C VAL A 56 -3.03 1.16 -5.85
N ASP A 57 -2.00 1.71 -5.20
CA ASP A 57 -1.54 3.06 -5.54
C ASP A 57 -1.17 3.17 -7.01
N ASP A 58 -1.60 4.27 -7.64
CA ASP A 58 -1.61 4.40 -9.09
C ASP A 58 -1.18 5.80 -9.51
N CYS A 59 -0.22 5.88 -10.43
CA CYS A 59 0.19 7.15 -11.03
C CYS A 59 -0.88 7.81 -11.93
N ASP A 60 -2.02 7.16 -12.17
CA ASP A 60 -3.13 7.63 -13.02
C ASP A 60 -2.66 8.04 -14.43
N GLY A 61 -1.62 7.36 -14.93
CA GLY A 61 -0.99 7.66 -16.22
C GLY A 61 -0.23 8.99 -16.30
N ALA A 62 0.05 9.67 -15.17
CA ALA A 62 0.78 10.92 -15.12
C ALA A 62 2.01 10.84 -14.18
N SER A 63 3.14 11.42 -14.61
CA SER A 63 4.42 11.31 -13.90
C SER A 63 4.50 12.07 -12.57
N SER A 64 3.47 12.85 -12.21
CA SER A 64 3.46 13.62 -10.97
C SER A 64 2.23 13.41 -10.12
N ASN A 65 1.30 12.56 -10.54
CA ASN A 65 0.04 12.37 -9.85
C ASN A 65 0.01 10.98 -9.21
N LEU A 66 0.10 10.87 -7.89
CA LEU A 66 -0.05 9.61 -7.18
C LEU A 66 -1.45 9.56 -6.55
N LYS A 67 -2.28 8.61 -6.99
CA LYS A 67 -3.47 8.23 -6.26
C LYS A 67 -3.06 7.26 -5.17
N GLU A 68 -3.04 7.77 -3.95
CA GLU A 68 -2.78 6.99 -2.75
C GLU A 68 -4.08 6.40 -2.24
N PHE A 69 -4.13 5.08 -2.08
CA PHE A 69 -5.26 4.38 -1.46
C PHE A 69 -4.90 3.99 -0.04
N THR A 70 -5.60 4.61 0.91
CA THR A 70 -5.41 4.39 2.35
C THR A 70 -6.69 3.85 2.97
N CYS A 71 -6.59 3.27 4.17
CA CYS A 71 -7.76 2.88 4.93
C CYS A 71 -8.25 4.01 5.85
N GLU A 72 -9.50 4.45 5.67
CA GLU A 72 -10.23 5.26 6.64
C GLU A 72 -11.44 4.47 7.16
N ASP A 73 -11.41 4.12 8.45
CA ASP A 73 -12.33 3.18 9.07
C ASP A 73 -12.34 1.81 8.34
N ASP A 74 -13.43 1.52 7.63
CA ASP A 74 -13.72 0.26 6.97
C ASP A 74 -13.71 0.36 5.44
N LYS A 75 -13.17 1.47 4.93
CA LYS A 75 -13.21 1.80 3.52
C LYS A 75 -11.85 2.26 3.05
N SER A 76 -11.54 1.86 1.82
CA SER A 76 -10.51 2.50 1.03
C SER A 76 -10.90 3.96 0.75
N LYS A 77 -9.93 4.85 0.91
CA LYS A 77 -10.01 6.27 0.64
C LYS A 77 -8.87 6.63 -0.29
N VAL A 78 -9.22 7.30 -1.38
CA VAL A 78 -8.25 7.88 -2.30
C VAL A 78 -7.84 9.28 -1.85
N ASN A 79 -6.54 9.50 -1.75
CA ASN A 79 -5.92 10.81 -1.68
C ASN A 79 -5.14 11.02 -2.99
N THR A 80 -5.04 12.27 -3.44
CA THR A 80 -4.34 12.59 -4.69
C THR A 80 -3.16 13.47 -4.34
N GLU A 81 -1.98 12.87 -4.41
CA GLU A 81 -0.71 13.46 -4.01
C GLU A 81 0.08 13.87 -5.26
N ASN A 82 0.72 15.04 -5.19
CA ASN A 82 1.51 15.54 -6.29
C ASN A 82 3.01 15.34 -6.00
N CYS A 83 3.65 14.39 -6.68
CA CYS A 83 5.07 14.09 -6.50
C CYS A 83 5.99 15.29 -6.83
N ASP A 84 5.57 16.23 -7.69
CA ASP A 84 6.34 17.43 -8.03
C ASP A 84 6.56 18.33 -6.80
N THR A 85 5.69 18.25 -5.79
CA THR A 85 5.86 18.99 -4.53
C THR A 85 7.12 18.59 -3.78
N TYR A 86 7.62 17.39 -4.04
CA TYR A 86 8.82 16.82 -3.46
C TYR A 86 10.00 16.79 -4.45
N ASP A 87 9.93 17.49 -5.59
CA ASP A 87 10.90 17.35 -6.70
C ASP A 87 11.09 15.86 -7.13
N ALA A 88 10.04 15.05 -6.96
CA ALA A 88 10.00 13.61 -7.21
C ALA A 88 9.17 13.29 -8.47
N ILE A 89 9.20 12.02 -8.87
CA ILE A 89 8.46 11.49 -10.02
C ILE A 89 7.61 10.32 -9.53
N CYS A 90 6.36 10.23 -9.96
CA CYS A 90 5.56 9.03 -9.78
C CYS A 90 6.10 7.92 -10.69
N VAL A 91 6.50 6.80 -10.07
CA VAL A 91 7.07 5.65 -10.76
C VAL A 91 6.01 4.56 -10.83
N SER A 92 5.60 4.25 -12.06
CA SER A 92 4.67 3.14 -12.26
C SER A 92 5.39 1.81 -12.33
N ALA A 93 4.92 0.83 -11.56
CA ALA A 93 5.44 -0.52 -11.56
C ALA A 93 4.99 -1.33 -12.79
N GLY A 94 3.97 -0.85 -13.52
CA GLY A 94 3.49 -1.40 -14.80
C GLY A 94 2.63 -2.66 -14.66
N ASP A 95 2.26 -3.04 -13.44
CA ASP A 95 1.36 -4.15 -13.10
C ASP A 95 0.31 -3.63 -12.10
N GLU A 96 -0.97 -3.89 -12.36
CA GLU A 96 -2.09 -3.46 -11.50
C GLU A 96 -2.08 -4.09 -10.09
N THR A 97 -1.16 -5.03 -9.84
CA THR A 97 -0.95 -5.67 -8.54
C THR A 97 0.25 -5.12 -7.76
N VAL A 98 1.03 -4.23 -8.37
CA VAL A 98 2.22 -3.62 -7.76
C VAL A 98 1.99 -2.12 -7.63
N ALA A 99 2.03 -1.63 -6.40
CA ALA A 99 1.75 -0.25 -6.07
C ALA A 99 2.80 0.72 -6.64
N ASP A 100 2.30 1.82 -7.20
CA ASP A 100 3.08 2.95 -7.66
C ASP A 100 3.52 3.83 -6.48
N TYR A 101 4.54 4.66 -6.67
CA TYR A 101 5.08 5.53 -5.60
C TYR A 101 5.86 6.72 -6.16
N CYS A 102 6.02 7.78 -5.35
CA CYS A 102 6.94 8.86 -5.65
C CYS A 102 8.39 8.42 -5.39
N ALA A 103 9.29 8.68 -6.34
CA ALA A 103 10.71 8.42 -6.22
C ALA A 103 11.55 9.60 -6.70
N CYS A 104 12.75 9.73 -6.15
CA CYS A 104 13.68 10.75 -6.62
C CYS A 104 14.21 10.42 -8.03
N PRO A 105 14.41 11.44 -8.89
CA PRO A 105 15.09 11.27 -10.16
C PRO A 105 16.48 10.64 -10.02
N GLN A 106 17.00 10.09 -11.11
CA GLN A 106 18.34 9.50 -11.12
C GLN A 106 19.39 10.52 -10.68
N GLY A 107 20.24 10.13 -9.71
CA GLY A 107 21.29 10.99 -9.14
C GLY A 107 20.82 11.89 -8.00
N TRP A 108 19.55 11.83 -7.63
CA TRP A 108 18.97 12.60 -6.53
C TRP A 108 18.67 11.68 -5.34
N THR A 109 18.57 12.25 -4.15
CA THR A 109 18.20 11.54 -2.92
C THR A 109 17.19 12.33 -2.12
N PHE A 110 16.33 11.65 -1.35
CA PHE A 110 15.36 12.33 -0.51
C PHE A 110 16.06 12.97 0.70
N SER A 111 15.92 14.28 0.85
CA SER A 111 16.37 15.03 2.03
C SER A 111 15.21 15.18 3.00
N ALA A 112 15.25 14.44 4.12
CA ALA A 112 14.28 14.61 5.20
C ALA A 112 14.31 16.02 5.83
N ARG A 113 15.43 16.75 5.68
CA ARG A 113 15.55 18.15 6.11
C ARG A 113 14.74 19.08 5.22
N ASP A 114 14.87 18.91 3.92
CA ASP A 114 14.24 19.79 2.93
C ASP A 114 12.84 19.32 2.54
N GLY A 115 12.48 18.11 2.95
CA GLY A 115 11.20 17.46 2.64
C GLY A 115 11.05 17.13 1.16
N LYS A 116 12.15 16.98 0.42
CA LYS A 116 12.13 16.82 -1.04
C LYS A 116 13.40 16.15 -1.56
N CYS A 117 13.38 15.75 -2.82
CA CYS A 117 14.55 15.25 -3.52
C CYS A 117 15.56 16.38 -3.75
N VAL A 118 16.82 16.08 -3.48
CA VAL A 118 17.95 16.97 -3.72
C VAL A 118 18.99 16.24 -4.56
N GLU A 119 19.68 16.95 -5.44
CA GLU A 119 20.78 16.39 -6.21
C GLU A 119 21.85 15.87 -5.25
N GLY A 120 22.25 14.61 -5.43
CA GLY A 120 23.31 14.04 -4.62
C GLY A 120 24.62 14.71 -4.98
N ASP A 121 25.24 15.40 -4.02
CA ASP A 121 26.67 15.65 -4.11
C ASP A 121 27.35 14.27 -4.17
N VAL A 122 28.05 13.97 -5.26
CA VAL A 122 29.05 12.90 -5.25
C VAL A 122 30.07 13.33 -4.20
N VAL A 123 29.92 12.85 -2.97
CA VAL A 123 30.94 12.97 -1.95
C VAL A 123 32.10 12.11 -2.44
N VAL A 124 32.99 12.70 -3.25
CA VAL A 124 34.34 12.19 -3.40
C VAL A 124 34.96 12.45 -2.03
N PRO A 125 35.21 11.43 -1.20
CA PRO A 125 35.85 11.68 0.09
C PRO A 125 37.21 12.32 -0.20
N GLU A 126 37.40 13.58 0.22
CA GLU A 126 38.66 14.32 0.06
C GLU A 126 39.84 13.71 0.87
N PHE A 127 39.68 12.53 1.44
CA PHE A 127 40.73 11.81 2.14
C PHE A 127 41.43 10.85 1.19
N GLY A 128 42.34 11.36 0.35
CA GLY A 128 43.14 10.46 -0.49
C GLY A 128 44.07 11.05 -1.54
N LEU A 129 44.49 12.32 -1.47
CA LEU A 129 45.52 12.83 -2.40
C LEU A 129 46.95 12.32 -2.10
N LEU A 130 47.10 11.25 -1.31
CA LEU A 130 48.38 10.57 -1.07
C LEU A 130 48.16 9.06 -1.03
N GLY A 131 48.08 8.45 -2.20
CA GLY A 131 48.42 7.04 -2.37
C GLY A 131 47.36 6.19 -3.07
N GLY A 132 47.65 5.81 -4.31
CA GLY A 132 47.28 4.50 -4.81
C GLY A 132 45.95 4.40 -5.55
N ILE A 133 46.03 4.55 -6.85
CA ILE A 133 45.35 3.76 -7.89
C ILE A 133 44.50 2.59 -7.34
N ALA A 134 43.18 2.71 -7.36
CA ALA A 134 42.24 1.59 -7.50
C ALA A 134 40.82 2.12 -7.83
N ALA A 135 40.67 2.72 -9.02
CA ALA A 135 39.35 2.91 -9.62
C ALA A 135 38.84 1.54 -10.11
N THR A 136 38.19 0.77 -9.23
CA THR A 136 37.41 -0.39 -9.65
C THR A 136 36.10 0.08 -10.25
N LEU A 137 36.11 0.09 -11.57
CA LEU A 137 34.97 0.10 -12.47
C LEU A 137 33.92 -0.96 -12.08
N ALA A 138 32.67 -0.54 -11.92
CA ALA A 138 31.45 -1.27 -12.25
C ALA A 138 30.27 -0.27 -12.18
N ALA A 139 29.50 0.04 -13.21
CA ALA A 139 29.39 -0.47 -14.56
C ALA A 139 28.77 0.64 -15.43
N GLY A 140 29.14 0.70 -16.72
CA GLY A 140 28.56 1.64 -17.68
C GLY A 140 29.52 2.05 -18.80
N LEU A 141 30.17 1.07 -19.43
CA LEU A 141 31.14 1.23 -20.50
C LEU A 141 30.41 1.22 -21.88
N PHE A 142 30.85 2.11 -22.78
CA PHE A 142 30.60 2.19 -24.23
C PHE A 142 29.25 2.82 -24.67
N ILE A 143 29.15 3.87 -25.50
CA ILE A 143 30.00 4.34 -26.61
C ILE A 143 29.95 5.89 -26.69
N ALA A 144 31.08 6.56 -26.45
CA ALA A 144 31.34 7.89 -27.00
C ALA A 144 32.33 7.72 -28.16
N GLY A 145 31.78 7.50 -29.35
CA GLY A 145 32.53 7.39 -30.59
C GLY A 145 32.41 8.67 -31.40
N ILE A 146 33.48 9.48 -31.33
CA ILE A 146 33.95 10.42 -32.36
C ILE A 146 33.22 11.78 -32.43
N ARG A 147 33.88 12.80 -31.86
CA ARG A 147 33.85 14.17 -32.37
C ARG A 147 35.26 14.55 -32.82
N LYS A 148 35.47 14.71 -34.13
CA LYS A 148 36.32 15.72 -34.79
C LYS A 148 36.46 15.45 -36.30
N ARG A 149 35.69 16.17 -37.10
CA ARG A 149 36.19 17.21 -38.02
C ARG A 149 35.18 18.34 -38.04
#